data_AF-A0A923M5M8-F1
#
_entry.id   AF-A0A923M5M8-F1
#
_cell.length_a   1.000
_cell.length_b   1.000
_cell.length_c   1.000
_cell.angle_alpha   90.00
_cell.angle_beta   90.00
_cell.angle_gamma   90.00
#
_symmetry.space_group_name_H-M   'P 1'
#
loop_
_entity.id
_entity.type
_entity.pdbx_description
1 polymer ?
#
loop_
_entity_poly.entity_id
_entity_poly.type
_entity_poly.pdbx_seq_one_letter_code
_entity_poly.pdbx_strand_id
1 'polypeptide(L)'
;MTASFDEAAVHRFLFKEARLQDEHRYEEWEALWAEEAHYWVPLGEEGEPESRISIINDNRARIAGRVRQLMTGRRHAQSPASRMRRVIGNIEVGSFDGDTVRVESNFLLIEHRRDTTRQWAGRTLHVLRPVDSDFRMLVKKVSLVDVEAPIPTLAFLI
;
A
#
# COMPACT_ATOMS: atom_id res chain seq x y z
N MET A 1 13.15 -27.18 6.82
CA MET A 1 11.68 -27.21 6.92
C MET A 1 11.21 -25.77 6.88
N THR A 2 10.80 -25.27 5.72
CA THR A 2 10.13 -23.96 5.62
C THR A 2 8.79 -24.08 6.33
N ALA A 3 8.50 -23.19 7.28
CA ALA A 3 7.17 -23.12 7.86
C ALA A 3 6.18 -22.82 6.72
N SER A 4 5.36 -23.82 6.38
CA SER A 4 4.29 -23.67 5.40
C SER A 4 3.18 -22.87 6.09
N PHE A 5 2.97 -21.64 5.64
CA PHE A 5 1.84 -20.83 6.05
C PHE A 5 0.66 -21.04 5.09
N ASP A 6 -0.56 -20.75 5.56
CA ASP A 6 -1.76 -20.71 4.74
C ASP A 6 -1.67 -19.55 3.73
N GLU A 7 -1.21 -19.81 2.51
CA GLU A 7 -1.18 -18.83 1.41
C GLU A 7 -2.52 -18.09 1.25
N ALA A 8 -3.64 -18.75 1.53
CA ALA A 8 -4.94 -18.12 1.48
C ALA A 8 -5.12 -17.04 2.56
N ALA A 9 -4.48 -17.15 3.73
CA ALA A 9 -4.49 -16.08 4.73
C ALA A 9 -3.68 -14.85 4.27
N VAL A 10 -2.57 -15.04 3.54
CA VAL A 10 -1.84 -13.91 2.92
C VAL A 10 -2.74 -13.22 1.89
N HIS A 11 -3.41 -13.99 1.04
CA HIS A 11 -4.32 -13.43 0.03
C HIS A 11 -5.46 -12.65 0.70
N ARG A 12 -6.08 -13.22 1.74
CA ARG A 12 -7.13 -12.54 2.54
C ARG A 12 -6.61 -11.24 3.16
N PHE A 13 -5.37 -11.22 3.65
CA PHE A 13 -4.75 -10.01 4.18
C PHE A 13 -4.62 -8.92 3.10
N LEU A 14 -4.07 -9.25 1.94
CA LEU A 14 -3.91 -8.29 0.83
C LEU A 14 -5.27 -7.75 0.36
N PHE A 15 -6.29 -8.61 0.25
CA PHE A 15 -7.64 -8.18 -0.13
C PHE A 15 -8.29 -7.29 0.94
N LYS A 16 -8.07 -7.60 2.23
CA LYS A 16 -8.52 -6.76 3.36
C LYS A 16 -7.86 -5.40 3.27
N GLU A 17 -6.54 -5.33 3.12
CA GLU A 17 -5.76 -4.10 3.03
C GLU A 17 -6.25 -3.19 1.91
N ALA A 18 -6.35 -3.71 0.68
CA ALA A 18 -6.86 -2.96 -0.47
C ALA A 18 -8.30 -2.47 -0.25
N ARG A 19 -9.18 -3.31 0.31
CA ARG A 19 -10.55 -2.91 0.60
C ARG A 19 -10.63 -1.75 1.60
N LEU A 20 -9.79 -1.76 2.65
CA LEU A 20 -9.74 -0.66 3.61
C LEU A 20 -9.29 0.65 2.95
N GLN A 21 -8.33 0.60 2.03
CA GLN A 21 -7.90 1.77 1.25
C GLN A 21 -9.02 2.28 0.33
N ASP A 22 -9.62 1.38 -0.46
CA ASP A 22 -10.68 1.70 -1.42
C ASP A 22 -11.92 2.30 -0.77
N GLU A 23 -12.24 1.86 0.45
CA GLU A 23 -13.40 2.30 1.24
C GLU A 23 -13.09 3.45 2.21
N HIS A 24 -11.87 4.01 2.16
CA HIS A 24 -11.44 5.11 3.04
C HIS A 24 -11.51 4.78 4.54
N ARG A 25 -11.35 3.51 4.90
CA ARG A 25 -11.32 3.02 6.29
C ARG A 25 -9.92 3.22 6.90
N TYR A 26 -9.50 4.48 6.99
CA TYR A 26 -8.10 4.85 7.22
C TYR A 26 -7.54 4.42 8.58
N GLU A 27 -8.32 4.52 9.66
CA GLU A 27 -7.87 4.11 11.01
C GLU A 27 -7.61 2.60 11.08
N GLU A 28 -8.48 1.81 10.44
CA GLU A 28 -8.33 0.36 10.37
C GLU A 28 -7.15 -0.04 9.48
N TRP A 29 -6.91 0.70 8.40
CA TRP A 29 -5.72 0.51 7.57
C TRP A 29 -4.45 0.89 8.35
N GLU A 30 -4.47 1.97 9.13
CA GLU A 30 -3.34 2.35 9.99
C GLU A 30 -3.00 1.24 10.98
N ALA A 31 -4.02 0.58 11.55
CA ALA A 31 -3.86 -0.50 12.50
C ALA A 31 -3.26 -1.79 11.88
N LEU A 32 -3.10 -1.87 10.56
CA LEU A 32 -2.39 -2.98 9.90
C LEU A 32 -0.86 -2.84 9.98
N TRP A 33 -0.33 -1.67 10.30
CA TRP A 33 1.11 -1.43 10.33
C TRP A 33 1.76 -1.90 11.63
N ALA A 34 2.99 -2.42 11.52
CA ALA A 34 3.90 -2.66 12.64
C ALA A 34 4.54 -1.34 13.13
N GLU A 35 5.22 -1.36 14.27
CA GLU A 35 5.87 -0.16 14.81
C GLU A 35 7.07 0.27 13.95
N GLU A 36 7.76 -0.69 13.35
CA GLU A 36 8.93 -0.52 12.48
C GLU A 36 8.53 -0.24 11.01
N ALA A 37 7.34 0.30 10.80
CA ALA A 37 6.72 0.45 9.48
C ALA A 37 7.46 1.40 8.53
N HIS A 38 7.55 0.97 7.27
CA HIS A 38 8.01 1.78 6.14
C HIS A 38 7.06 1.68 4.95
N TYR A 39 6.48 2.82 4.57
CA TYR A 39 5.63 2.97 3.40
C TYR A 39 6.33 3.80 2.33
N TRP A 40 6.57 3.20 1.17
CA TRP A 40 7.43 3.78 0.16
C TRP A 40 6.84 3.68 -1.25
N VAL A 41 6.82 4.82 -1.94
CA VAL A 41 6.40 4.95 -3.34
C VAL A 41 7.45 5.81 -4.06
N PRO A 42 8.49 5.21 -4.67
CA PRO A 42 9.57 5.94 -5.31
C PRO A 42 9.16 6.59 -6.64
N LEU A 43 9.88 7.64 -7.04
CA LEU A 43 9.91 8.09 -8.44
C LEU A 43 11.03 7.32 -9.18
N GLY A 44 10.72 6.11 -9.67
CA GLY A 44 11.60 5.24 -10.46
C GLY A 44 11.68 3.80 -9.93
N GLU A 45 12.23 2.86 -10.73
CA GLU A 45 12.30 1.42 -10.36
C GLU A 45 13.53 1.02 -9.50
N GLU A 46 14.73 1.54 -9.79
CA GLU A 46 16.03 1.05 -9.23
C GLU A 46 16.81 1.92 -8.22
N GLY A 47 16.87 1.58 -6.92
CA GLY A 47 17.81 2.24 -5.99
C GLY A 47 17.32 2.25 -4.54
N GLU A 48 18.11 2.84 -3.64
CA GLU A 48 17.83 2.86 -2.20
C GLU A 48 16.89 4.02 -1.78
N PRO A 49 16.00 3.81 -0.78
CA PRO A 49 15.04 4.83 -0.32
C PRO A 49 15.67 6.19 0.05
N GLU A 50 16.86 6.18 0.62
CA GLU A 50 17.59 7.37 1.10
C GLU A 50 18.15 8.20 -0.05
N SER A 51 18.34 7.59 -1.21
CA SER A 51 18.98 8.19 -2.38
C SER A 51 17.99 8.68 -3.43
N ARG A 52 16.68 8.47 -3.23
CA ARG A 52 15.67 8.68 -4.27
C ARG A 52 14.54 9.63 -3.87
N ILE A 53 14.19 10.49 -4.83
CA ILE A 53 12.95 11.27 -4.76
C ILE A 53 11.78 10.28 -4.76
N SER A 54 10.85 10.48 -3.84
CA SER A 54 9.73 9.57 -3.62
C SER A 54 8.44 10.37 -3.48
N ILE A 55 7.34 9.81 -4.01
CA ILE A 55 5.99 10.34 -3.80
C ILE A 55 5.59 10.17 -2.32
N ILE A 56 5.95 9.02 -1.76
CA ILE A 56 5.76 8.68 -0.35
C ILE A 56 7.04 8.03 0.15
N ASN A 57 7.56 8.49 1.29
CA ASN A 57 8.65 7.85 2.03
C ASN A 57 8.39 8.06 3.53
N ASP A 58 7.40 7.32 4.02
CA ASP A 58 6.80 7.51 5.32
C ASP A 58 7.24 6.40 6.28
N ASN A 59 7.76 6.80 7.44
CA ASN A 59 7.90 5.92 8.60
C ASN A 59 6.58 5.88 9.40
N ARG A 60 6.52 5.08 10.47
CA ARG A 60 5.32 4.92 11.31
C ARG A 60 4.65 6.24 11.73
N ALA A 61 5.43 7.25 12.14
CA ALA A 61 4.92 8.55 12.56
C ALA A 61 4.33 9.36 11.39
N ARG A 62 4.96 9.31 10.21
CA ARG A 62 4.46 9.96 9.00
C ARG A 62 3.20 9.29 8.46
N ILE A 63 3.13 7.95 8.53
CA ILE A 63 1.93 7.17 8.21
C ILE A 63 0.74 7.67 9.06
N ALA A 64 0.92 7.78 10.39
CA ALA A 64 -0.10 8.32 11.29
C ALA A 64 -0.50 9.76 10.92
N GLY A 65 0.49 10.61 10.60
CA GLY A 65 0.26 11.97 10.15
C GLY A 65 -0.60 12.05 8.87
N ARG A 66 -0.32 11.18 7.90
CA ARG A 66 -1.10 11.06 6.65
C ARG A 66 -2.54 10.65 6.93
N VAL A 67 -2.74 9.63 7.78
CA VAL A 67 -4.08 9.14 8.17
C VAL A 67 -4.87 10.26 8.84
N ARG A 68 -4.29 10.96 9.82
CA ARG A 68 -4.95 12.11 10.47
C ARG A 68 -5.34 13.19 9.45
N GLN A 69 -4.47 13.50 8.50
CA GLN A 69 -4.77 14.48 7.45
C GLN A 69 -5.91 14.03 6.53
N LEU A 70 -5.96 12.76 6.14
CA LEU A 70 -7.05 12.20 5.35
C LEU A 70 -8.38 12.22 6.12
N MET A 71 -8.34 11.93 7.43
CA MET A 71 -9.52 11.96 8.31
C MET A 71 -10.11 13.35 8.52
N THR A 72 -9.35 14.44 8.32
CA THR A 72 -9.89 15.80 8.52
C THR A 72 -11.04 16.17 7.56
N GLY A 73 -11.19 15.48 6.43
CA GLY A 73 -12.16 15.82 5.38
C GLY A 73 -11.92 17.16 4.68
N ARG A 74 -10.85 17.90 5.07
CA ARG A 74 -10.53 19.25 4.58
C ARG A 74 -9.50 19.26 3.46
N ARG A 75 -9.01 18.11 3.02
CA ARG A 75 -8.18 18.03 1.82
C ARG A 75 -9.05 18.36 0.61
N HIS A 76 -8.93 19.57 0.06
CA HIS A 76 -9.59 19.94 -1.20
C HIS A 76 -9.25 18.95 -2.34
N ALA A 77 -8.07 18.33 -2.30
CA ALA A 77 -7.64 17.26 -3.19
C ALA A 77 -8.38 15.91 -3.01
N GLN A 78 -9.14 15.74 -1.92
CA GLN A 78 -10.00 14.59 -1.63
C GLN A 78 -11.46 15.00 -1.36
N SER A 79 -11.86 16.19 -1.80
CA SER A 79 -13.25 16.62 -1.76
C SER A 79 -13.78 16.80 -3.21
N PRO A 80 -14.73 15.98 -3.68
CA PRO A 80 -15.22 14.75 -3.06
C PRO A 80 -14.14 13.65 -2.99
N ALA A 81 -14.32 12.67 -2.11
CA ALA A 81 -13.42 11.53 -1.97
C ALA A 81 -13.40 10.71 -3.26
N SER A 82 -12.23 10.20 -3.63
CA SER A 82 -12.09 9.36 -4.82
C SER A 82 -12.90 8.06 -4.67
N ARG A 83 -13.67 7.68 -5.69
CA ARG A 83 -14.29 6.35 -5.75
C ARG A 83 -13.25 5.40 -6.32
N MET A 84 -12.93 4.35 -5.58
CA MET A 84 -11.78 3.49 -5.88
C MET A 84 -12.18 2.03 -5.94
N ARG A 85 -11.64 1.29 -6.91
CA ARG A 85 -11.66 -0.18 -6.92
C ARG A 85 -10.35 -0.73 -7.44
N ARG A 86 -9.73 -1.59 -6.64
CA ARG A 86 -8.47 -2.26 -6.98
C ARG A 86 -8.67 -3.76 -7.24
N VAL A 87 -8.05 -4.23 -8.31
CA VAL A 87 -7.83 -5.65 -8.57
C VAL A 87 -6.39 -5.95 -8.16
N ILE A 88 -6.21 -6.97 -7.32
CA ILE A 88 -4.92 -7.53 -6.95
C ILE A 88 -4.77 -8.87 -7.67
N GLY A 89 -3.63 -9.09 -8.32
CA GLY A 89 -3.32 -10.32 -9.03
C GLY A 89 -1.83 -10.65 -8.96
N ASN A 90 -1.44 -11.78 -9.58
CA ASN A 90 -0.05 -12.24 -9.62
C ASN A 90 0.62 -12.21 -8.24
N ILE A 91 -0.09 -12.75 -7.24
CA ILE A 91 0.42 -12.79 -5.88
C ILE A 91 1.49 -13.87 -5.80
N GLU A 92 2.68 -13.48 -5.36
CA GLU A 92 3.86 -14.32 -5.20
C GLU A 92 4.27 -14.27 -3.73
N VAL A 93 4.07 -15.38 -3.02
CA VAL A 93 4.44 -15.50 -1.60
C VAL A 93 5.82 -16.16 -1.51
N GLY A 94 6.79 -15.42 -0.96
CA GLY A 94 8.15 -15.91 -0.75
C GLY A 94 8.27 -16.86 0.45
N SER A 95 9.49 -17.36 0.68
CA SER A 95 9.82 -18.07 1.91
C SER A 95 9.90 -17.12 3.11
N PHE A 96 9.73 -17.67 4.31
CA PHE A 96 10.02 -16.93 5.53
C PHE A 96 11.49 -16.55 5.62
N ASP A 97 11.73 -15.33 6.07
CA ASP A 97 13.01 -14.84 6.55
C ASP A 97 12.83 -14.41 8.01
N GLY A 98 13.33 -15.25 8.93
CA GLY A 98 13.07 -15.12 10.35
C GLY A 98 11.57 -15.21 10.68
N ASP A 99 11.01 -14.11 11.21
CA ASP A 99 9.61 -13.96 11.59
C ASP A 99 8.77 -13.23 10.51
N THR A 100 9.34 -12.99 9.32
CA THR A 100 8.67 -12.24 8.25
C THR A 100 8.52 -13.04 6.97
N VAL A 101 7.55 -12.65 6.15
CA VAL A 101 7.36 -13.16 4.80
C VAL A 101 7.30 -12.01 3.80
N ARG A 102 8.04 -12.17 2.71
CA ARG A 102 8.00 -11.27 1.56
C ARG A 102 6.86 -11.68 0.65
N VAL A 103 6.01 -10.73 0.25
CA VAL A 103 4.90 -10.98 -0.66
C VAL A 103 4.89 -9.92 -1.74
N GLU A 104 4.88 -10.34 -3.00
CA GLU A 104 4.74 -9.44 -4.13
C GLU A 104 3.39 -9.65 -4.81
N SER A 105 2.85 -8.58 -5.38
CA SER A 105 1.59 -8.65 -6.11
C SER A 105 1.54 -7.52 -7.14
N ASN A 106 0.81 -7.75 -8.22
CA ASN A 106 0.47 -6.70 -9.16
C ASN A 106 -0.89 -6.11 -8.80
N PHE A 107 -1.10 -4.83 -9.10
CA PHE A 107 -2.41 -4.21 -8.96
C PHE A 107 -2.79 -3.38 -10.18
N LEU A 108 -4.11 -3.30 -10.39
CA LEU A 108 -4.76 -2.27 -11.20
C LEU A 108 -5.82 -1.59 -10.34
N LEU A 109 -5.70 -0.29 -10.15
CA LEU A 109 -6.61 0.54 -9.39
C LEU A 109 -7.30 1.53 -10.33
N ILE A 110 -8.62 1.51 -10.32
CA ILE A 110 -9.44 2.54 -10.95
C ILE A 110 -9.79 3.58 -9.89
N GLU A 111 -9.45 4.84 -10.16
CA GLU A 111 -9.82 5.99 -9.35
C GLU A 111 -10.76 6.90 -10.17
N HIS A 112 -11.96 7.17 -9.66
CA HIS A 112 -12.89 8.11 -10.27
C HIS A 112 -13.16 9.29 -9.34
N ARG A 113 -12.91 10.51 -9.83
CA ARG A 113 -13.12 11.76 -9.09
C ARG A 113 -13.36 12.95 -10.03
N ARG A 114 -14.39 13.76 -9.72
CA ARG A 114 -14.77 14.98 -10.48
C ARG A 114 -14.80 14.72 -12.00
N ASP A 115 -15.57 13.70 -12.39
CA ASP A 115 -15.75 13.26 -13.78
C ASP A 115 -14.49 12.77 -14.51
N THR A 116 -13.38 12.63 -13.79
CA THR A 116 -12.14 12.07 -14.32
C THR A 116 -11.94 10.67 -13.77
N THR A 117 -11.74 9.70 -14.68
CA THR A 117 -11.29 8.35 -14.33
C THR A 117 -9.80 8.23 -14.61
N ARG A 118 -9.04 7.78 -13.62
CA ARG A 118 -7.62 7.48 -13.72
C ARG A 118 -7.38 6.02 -13.44
N GLN A 119 -6.35 5.48 -14.07
CA GLN A 119 -5.86 4.14 -13.82
C GLN A 119 -4.49 4.25 -13.18
N TRP A 120 -4.30 3.49 -12.12
CA TRP A 120 -3.03 3.35 -11.42
C TRP A 120 -2.65 1.88 -11.48
N ALA A 121 -1.45 1.57 -11.94
CA ALA A 121 -0.99 0.20 -12.04
C ALA A 121 0.45 0.10 -11.54
N GLY A 122 0.81 -1.07 -11.03
CA GLY A 122 2.13 -1.27 -10.47
C GLY A 122 2.32 -2.61 -9.80
N ARG A 123 3.50 -2.76 -9.22
CA ARG A 123 3.85 -3.89 -8.34
C ARG A 123 3.91 -3.39 -6.91
N THR A 124 3.33 -4.15 -6.00
CA THR A 124 3.43 -3.92 -4.57
C THR A 124 4.22 -5.04 -3.93
N LEU A 125 5.25 -4.64 -3.20
CA LEU A 125 5.99 -5.48 -2.27
C LEU A 125 5.47 -5.22 -0.86
N HIS A 126 5.12 -6.29 -0.16
CA HIS A 126 4.89 -6.29 1.27
C HIS A 126 5.96 -7.12 1.99
N VAL A 127 6.37 -6.66 3.16
CA VAL A 127 7.01 -7.50 4.18
C VAL A 127 6.04 -7.61 5.34
N LEU A 128 5.56 -8.82 5.58
CA LEU A 128 4.52 -9.12 6.56
C LEU A 128 5.10 -9.91 7.71
N ARG A 129 4.73 -9.55 8.95
CA ARG A 129 5.01 -10.33 10.16
C ARG A 129 3.70 -10.95 10.63
N PRO A 130 3.60 -12.29 10.76
CA PRO A 130 2.44 -12.93 11.36
C PRO A 130 2.25 -12.47 12.81
N VAL A 131 1.01 -12.17 13.20
CA VAL A 131 0.64 -11.86 14.58
C VAL A 131 -0.68 -12.56 14.86
N ASP A 132 -0.67 -13.53 15.78
CA ASP A 132 -1.79 -14.41 16.10
C ASP A 132 -2.36 -15.12 14.85
N SER A 133 -3.52 -14.66 14.37
CA SER A 133 -4.24 -15.21 13.21
C SER A 133 -4.30 -14.22 12.02
N ASP A 134 -3.54 -13.14 12.08
CA ASP A 134 -3.48 -12.08 11.08
C ASP A 134 -2.02 -11.64 10.84
N PHE A 135 -1.82 -10.50 10.20
CA PHE A 135 -0.51 -9.94 9.91
C PHE A 135 -0.37 -8.47 10.29
N ARG A 136 0.89 -8.05 10.42
CA ARG A 136 1.31 -6.65 10.42
C ARG A 136 2.23 -6.35 9.25
N MET A 137 2.04 -5.20 8.61
CA MET A 137 2.93 -4.71 7.57
C MET A 137 4.15 -4.04 8.21
N LEU A 138 5.34 -4.53 7.88
CA LEU A 138 6.59 -3.84 8.17
C LEU A 138 6.96 -2.95 6.99
N VAL A 139 6.76 -3.44 5.77
CA VAL A 139 7.05 -2.68 4.55
C VAL A 139 5.86 -2.77 3.61
N LYS A 140 5.52 -1.64 2.99
CA LYS A 140 4.77 -1.60 1.73
C LYS A 140 5.55 -0.72 0.75
N LYS A 141 6.05 -1.31 -0.32
CA LYS A 141 6.66 -0.59 -1.44
C LYS A 141 5.76 -0.69 -2.65
N VAL A 142 5.38 0.43 -3.25
CA VAL A 142 4.58 0.48 -4.48
C VAL A 142 5.43 1.06 -5.61
N SER A 143 5.72 0.24 -6.62
CA SER A 143 6.39 0.66 -7.86
C SER A 143 5.33 0.88 -8.93
N LEU A 144 5.11 2.14 -9.33
CA LEU A 144 4.17 2.50 -10.38
C LEU A 144 4.76 2.26 -11.78
N VAL A 145 3.93 1.78 -12.71
CA VAL A 145 4.37 1.51 -14.10
C VAL A 145 4.67 2.78 -14.89
N ASP A 146 4.05 3.90 -14.54
CA ASP A 146 4.07 5.17 -15.29
C ASP A 146 4.91 6.25 -14.61
N VAL A 147 5.90 5.83 -13.82
CA VAL A 147 6.66 6.70 -12.93
C VAL A 147 7.52 7.76 -13.66
N GLU A 148 7.78 7.56 -14.95
CA GLU A 148 8.49 8.51 -15.82
C GLU A 148 7.57 9.57 -16.44
N ALA A 149 6.24 9.38 -16.35
CA ALA A 149 5.26 10.36 -16.79
C ALA A 149 4.92 11.35 -15.67
N PRO A 150 4.32 12.52 -15.99
CA PRO A 150 3.80 13.42 -14.97
C PRO A 150 2.76 12.71 -14.10
N ILE A 151 3.13 12.40 -12.86
CA ILE A 151 2.25 11.67 -11.95
C ILE A 151 1.21 12.65 -11.39
N PRO A 152 -0.10 12.38 -11.57
CA PRO A 152 -1.14 13.20 -10.96
C PRO A 152 -1.04 13.14 -9.44
N THR A 153 -1.68 14.09 -8.74
CA THR A 153 -1.60 14.13 -7.28
C THR A 153 -2.11 12.82 -6.66
N LEU A 154 -1.22 12.07 -6.04
CA LEU A 154 -1.55 10.87 -5.27
C LEU A 154 -2.13 11.26 -3.91
N ALA A 155 -3.43 11.58 -3.91
CA ALA A 155 -4.11 12.16 -2.75
C ALA A 155 -4.77 11.11 -1.83
N PHE A 156 -4.63 9.82 -2.11
CA PHE A 156 -5.23 8.69 -1.39
C PHE A 156 -4.14 7.68 -0.95
N LEU A 157 -4.54 6.59 -0.30
CA LEU A 157 -3.64 5.50 0.08
C LEU A 157 -3.54 4.49 -1.07
N ILE A 158 -2.33 4.31 -1.62
CA ILE A 158 -2.07 3.39 -2.74
C ILE A 158 -1.53 2.05 -2.28
#